data_AF-A0A4Q3VZY1-F1
#
_entry.id   AF-A0A4Q3VZY1-F1
#
_cell.length_a   1.000
_cell.length_b   1.000
_cell.length_c   1.000
_cell.angle_alpha   90.00
_cell.angle_beta   90.00
_cell.angle_gamma   90.00
#
_symmetry.space_group_name_H-M   'P 1'
#
loop_
_entity.id
_entity.type
_entity.pdbx_description
1 polymer ?
#
loop_
_entity_poly.entity_id
_entity_poly.type
_entity_poly.pdbx_seq_one_letter_code
_entity_poly.pdbx_strand_id
1 'polypeptide(L)'
;MKKSILLALGVTSLPVLANANIVNGDFEAGDDGNFFSDYSYVTPGANALDGEGRYTVDTNASNNHPLFANFSDHTFGNGSGKYFMANGAANVNEVVWTGYSDTALVVGETYTFSAWIANLYPDTPAELAFDVDGVDLNIAPYVPTGLGVWTKVSGTFVAVNEFPAYTIFNNQDAGAGNDFGLDDISVNAVPEPASMAALGLGGLALLRRRRKA
;
A
#
# COMPACT_ATOMS: atom_id res chain seq x y z
N MET A 1 37.10 -49.74 -16.46
CA MET A 1 35.71 -49.26 -16.68
C MET A 1 35.42 -48.19 -15.64
N LYS A 2 35.39 -46.90 -16.06
CA LYS A 2 34.21 -46.00 -16.03
C LYS A 2 33.40 -46.10 -14.73
N LYS A 3 33.14 -45.03 -13.98
CA LYS A 3 32.47 -43.80 -14.43
C LYS A 3 32.86 -42.61 -13.55
N SER A 4 33.42 -41.56 -14.15
CA SER A 4 33.47 -40.23 -13.52
C SER A 4 32.07 -39.62 -13.65
N ILE A 5 31.40 -39.44 -12.52
CA ILE A 5 30.12 -38.73 -12.45
C ILE A 5 30.45 -37.24 -12.46
N LEU A 6 30.24 -36.57 -13.59
CA LEU A 6 30.14 -35.11 -13.62
C LEU A 6 28.83 -34.73 -12.95
N LEU A 7 28.91 -34.17 -11.75
CA LEU A 7 27.78 -33.50 -11.11
C LEU A 7 27.67 -32.11 -11.74
N ALA A 8 26.79 -31.97 -12.73
CA ALA A 8 26.41 -30.65 -13.24
C ALA A 8 25.64 -29.93 -12.13
N LEU A 9 26.30 -28.97 -11.47
CA LEU A 9 25.61 -27.97 -10.66
C LEU A 9 24.82 -27.10 -11.64
N GLY A 10 23.56 -27.43 -11.88
CA GLY A 10 22.61 -26.51 -12.49
C GLY A 10 22.45 -25.33 -11.54
N VAL A 11 23.09 -24.21 -11.87
CA VAL A 11 22.79 -22.92 -11.23
C VAL A 11 21.40 -22.53 -11.73
N THR A 12 20.38 -22.97 -11.02
CA THR A 12 19.08 -22.33 -11.13
C THR A 12 19.23 -20.99 -10.43
N SER A 13 19.20 -19.89 -11.19
CA SER A 13 19.06 -18.57 -10.59
C SER A 13 17.76 -18.60 -9.80
N LEU A 14 17.85 -18.51 -8.48
CA LEU A 14 16.67 -18.20 -7.67
C LEU A 14 16.13 -16.86 -8.19
N PRO A 15 14.83 -16.72 -8.46
CA PRO A 15 14.29 -15.41 -8.74
C PRO A 15 14.64 -14.53 -7.52
N VAL A 16 15.40 -13.47 -7.76
CA VAL A 16 15.50 -12.39 -6.78
C VAL A 16 14.09 -11.83 -6.69
N LEU A 17 13.44 -11.98 -5.55
CA LEU A 17 12.18 -11.28 -5.29
C LEU A 17 12.50 -9.79 -5.40
N ALA A 18 12.02 -9.16 -6.47
CA ALA A 18 12.01 -7.72 -6.57
C ALA A 18 10.97 -7.23 -5.57
N ASN A 19 11.44 -6.59 -4.50
CA ASN A 19 10.57 -5.89 -3.57
C ASN A 19 10.24 -4.55 -4.25
N ALA A 20 9.03 -4.44 -4.82
CA ALA A 20 8.54 -3.16 -5.29
C ALA A 20 8.01 -2.36 -4.09
N ASN A 21 7.97 -1.05 -4.21
CA ASN A 21 7.18 -0.18 -3.33
C ASN A 21 6.31 0.73 -4.20
N ILE A 22 5.34 1.39 -3.60
CA ILE A 22 4.62 2.48 -4.27
C ILE A 22 5.51 3.73 -4.24
N VAL A 23 5.56 4.45 -5.36
CA VAL A 23 6.23 5.76 -5.42
C VAL A 23 5.52 6.72 -4.46
N ASN A 24 6.27 7.30 -3.52
CA ASN A 24 5.75 8.21 -2.49
C ASN A 24 4.55 7.61 -1.72
N GLY A 25 4.56 6.29 -1.48
CA GLY A 25 3.48 5.60 -0.77
C GLY A 25 3.38 5.93 0.72
N ASP A 26 4.44 6.49 1.30
CA ASP A 26 4.51 7.04 2.67
C ASP A 26 4.20 8.55 2.72
N PHE A 27 3.96 9.18 1.56
CA PHE A 27 3.60 10.59 1.42
C PHE A 27 4.62 11.62 1.97
N GLU A 28 5.85 11.20 2.29
CA GLU A 28 6.88 12.10 2.84
C GLU A 28 7.34 13.17 1.84
N ALA A 29 7.17 12.92 0.55
CA ALA A 29 7.40 13.93 -0.49
C ALA A 29 6.24 14.92 -0.65
N GLY A 30 5.13 14.77 0.09
CA GLY A 30 3.94 15.60 -0.04
C GLY A 30 3.08 15.24 -1.25
N ASP A 31 2.35 16.21 -1.77
CA ASP A 31 1.72 16.15 -3.10
C ASP A 31 2.80 16.45 -4.17
N ASP A 32 3.52 15.41 -4.58
CA ASP A 32 4.67 15.50 -5.48
C ASP A 32 4.31 15.27 -6.97
N GLY A 33 3.04 15.03 -7.26
CA GLY A 33 2.51 14.74 -8.60
C GLY A 33 2.73 13.31 -9.08
N ASN A 34 3.19 12.38 -8.22
CA ASN A 34 3.40 10.98 -8.58
C ASN A 34 2.17 10.08 -8.38
N PHE A 35 1.07 10.65 -7.89
CA PHE A 35 -0.24 9.99 -7.80
C PHE A 35 -1.33 10.87 -8.42
N PHE A 36 -2.45 10.25 -8.74
CA PHE A 36 -3.63 10.90 -9.28
C PHE A 36 -4.78 10.85 -8.26
N SER A 37 -5.66 11.85 -8.30
CA SER A 37 -6.90 11.90 -7.55
C SER A 37 -7.94 12.70 -8.36
N ASP A 38 -9.19 12.28 -8.32
CA ASP A 38 -10.31 13.13 -8.75
C ASP A 38 -10.63 14.20 -7.70
N TYR A 39 -10.21 14.02 -6.44
CA TYR A 39 -10.34 15.04 -5.42
C TYR A 39 -9.41 16.21 -5.71
N SER A 40 -9.83 17.40 -5.33
CA SER A 40 -9.03 18.60 -5.54
C SER A 40 -7.97 18.75 -4.45
N TYR A 41 -6.69 18.79 -4.84
CA TYR A 41 -5.62 19.15 -3.92
C TYR A 41 -5.82 20.55 -3.36
N VAL A 42 -5.58 20.68 -2.07
CA VAL A 42 -5.46 21.96 -1.36
C VAL A 42 -4.17 21.99 -0.55
N THR A 43 -3.49 23.13 -0.55
CA THR A 43 -2.29 23.33 0.28
C THR A 43 -2.66 23.18 1.77
N PRO A 44 -1.87 22.45 2.57
CA PRO A 44 -2.13 22.29 4.00
C PRO A 44 -2.30 23.61 4.75
N GLY A 45 -3.24 23.63 5.69
CA GLY A 45 -3.52 24.79 6.53
C GLY A 45 -4.94 24.76 7.09
N ALA A 46 -5.20 25.68 8.03
CA ALA A 46 -6.50 25.77 8.69
C ALA A 46 -7.65 25.83 7.66
N ASN A 47 -8.63 24.94 7.84
CA ASN A 47 -9.82 24.84 7.01
C ASN A 47 -9.57 24.45 5.54
N ALA A 48 -8.37 23.94 5.20
CA ALA A 48 -8.07 23.46 3.86
C ALA A 48 -9.09 22.40 3.41
N LEU A 49 -9.44 21.50 4.34
CA LEU A 49 -10.36 20.39 4.13
C LEU A 49 -11.80 20.68 4.61
N ASP A 50 -12.27 21.93 4.63
CA ASP A 50 -13.69 22.25 4.93
C ASP A 50 -14.66 21.86 3.80
N GLY A 51 -14.15 21.68 2.59
CA GLY A 51 -14.96 21.28 1.42
C GLY A 51 -14.81 19.79 1.12
N GLU A 52 -15.93 19.14 0.85
CA GLU A 52 -16.02 17.77 0.33
C GLU A 52 -15.20 17.61 -0.97
N GLY A 53 -14.71 16.39 -1.22
CA GLY A 53 -13.95 16.05 -2.44
C GLY A 53 -12.60 16.77 -2.53
N ARG A 54 -11.95 16.98 -1.38
CA ARG A 54 -10.63 17.60 -1.28
C ARG A 54 -9.66 16.68 -0.59
N TYR A 55 -8.39 16.80 -0.96
CA TYR A 55 -7.32 16.15 -0.24
C TYR A 55 -6.14 17.09 0.02
N THR A 56 -5.34 16.72 1.01
CA THR A 56 -4.04 17.33 1.27
C THR A 56 -3.06 16.28 1.80
N VAL A 57 -1.81 16.70 1.97
CA VAL A 57 -0.75 15.87 2.57
C VAL A 57 -0.04 16.69 3.63
N ASP A 58 -0.20 16.31 4.89
CA ASP A 58 0.32 17.06 6.04
C ASP A 58 0.67 16.13 7.21
N THR A 59 1.23 16.68 8.30
CA THR A 59 1.66 15.89 9.46
C THR A 59 0.54 15.59 10.46
N ASN A 60 -0.58 16.31 10.38
CA ASN A 60 -1.72 16.12 11.28
C ASN A 60 -3.04 16.61 10.67
N ALA A 61 -4.07 15.76 10.71
CA ALA A 61 -5.37 16.08 10.13
C ALA A 61 -6.06 17.27 10.81
N SER A 62 -5.85 17.47 12.12
CA SER A 62 -6.43 18.61 12.86
C SER A 62 -5.86 19.97 12.47
N ASN A 63 -4.73 20.02 11.75
CA ASN A 63 -4.23 21.25 11.13
C ASN A 63 -5.13 21.73 9.99
N ASN A 64 -5.85 20.80 9.35
CA ASN A 64 -6.51 20.98 8.06
C ASN A 64 -8.03 21.08 8.17
N HIS A 65 -8.60 20.59 9.28
CA HIS A 65 -10.01 20.71 9.59
C HIS A 65 -10.22 20.64 11.12
N PRO A 66 -11.00 21.56 11.73
CA PRO A 66 -11.09 21.68 13.18
C PRO A 66 -11.81 20.50 13.87
N LEU A 67 -12.53 19.67 13.11
CA LEU A 67 -13.23 18.50 13.64
C LEU A 67 -12.47 17.19 13.42
N PHE A 68 -11.32 17.21 12.74
CA PHE A 68 -10.54 16.01 12.52
C PHE A 68 -9.71 15.64 13.73
N ALA A 69 -9.44 14.34 13.84
CA ALA A 69 -8.62 13.76 14.88
C ALA A 69 -7.20 14.38 14.89
N ASN A 70 -6.65 14.52 16.10
CA ASN A 70 -5.27 14.95 16.30
C ASN A 70 -4.37 13.73 16.55
N PHE A 71 -3.69 13.26 15.50
CA PHE A 71 -2.78 12.13 15.53
C PHE A 71 -1.72 12.23 14.41
N SER A 72 -0.61 11.54 14.62
CA SER A 72 0.55 11.52 13.71
C SER A 72 0.37 10.53 12.56
N ASP A 73 1.22 10.68 11.55
CA ASP A 73 1.47 9.69 10.50
C ASP A 73 1.78 8.28 11.06
N HIS A 74 1.65 7.26 10.22
CA HIS A 74 1.98 5.88 10.58
C HIS A 74 3.48 5.61 10.46
N THR A 75 4.13 6.15 9.43
CA THR A 75 5.53 5.90 9.06
C THR A 75 6.52 6.10 10.22
N PHE A 76 6.48 7.26 10.88
CA PHE A 76 7.31 7.59 12.05
C PHE A 76 6.53 7.59 13.36
N GLY A 77 5.23 7.87 13.34
CA GLY A 77 4.37 7.84 14.54
C GLY A 77 4.71 8.90 15.59
N ASN A 78 5.47 9.94 15.22
CA ASN A 78 6.02 10.93 16.15
C ASN A 78 5.67 12.39 15.78
N GLY A 79 4.90 12.60 14.71
CA GLY A 79 4.44 13.90 14.25
C GLY A 79 5.39 14.62 13.31
N SER A 80 6.49 13.99 12.88
CA SER A 80 7.36 14.53 11.83
C SER A 80 6.99 14.07 10.42
N GLY A 81 6.30 12.93 10.28
CA GLY A 81 5.91 12.40 8.99
C GLY A 81 4.61 12.97 8.48
N LYS A 82 4.32 12.67 7.23
CA LYS A 82 3.15 13.13 6.48
C LYS A 82 2.28 11.95 6.10
N TYR A 83 1.01 12.22 5.86
CA TYR A 83 0.09 11.25 5.29
C TYR A 83 -0.95 11.95 4.43
N PHE A 84 -1.54 11.22 3.49
CA PHE A 84 -2.64 11.71 2.68
C PHE A 84 -3.90 11.80 3.54
N MET A 85 -4.61 12.93 3.43
CA MET A 85 -5.84 13.21 4.17
C MET A 85 -6.93 13.65 3.20
N ALA A 86 -8.09 13.01 3.25
CA ALA A 86 -9.22 13.35 2.41
C ALA A 86 -10.43 13.78 3.24
N ASN A 87 -11.06 14.88 2.81
CA ASN A 87 -12.47 15.11 3.09
C ASN A 87 -13.28 14.47 1.97
N GLY A 88 -14.05 13.44 2.30
CA GLY A 88 -14.69 12.59 1.31
C GLY A 88 -15.73 13.34 0.48
N ALA A 89 -15.94 12.89 -0.76
CA ALA A 89 -17.00 13.39 -1.62
C ALA A 89 -18.26 12.54 -1.47
N ALA A 90 -19.43 13.14 -1.71
CA ALA A 90 -20.67 12.38 -1.88
C ALA A 90 -20.71 11.53 -3.18
N ASN A 91 -19.80 11.77 -4.13
CA ASN A 91 -19.74 11.04 -5.40
C ASN A 91 -18.83 9.82 -5.30
N VAL A 92 -19.41 8.65 -5.08
CA VAL A 92 -18.69 7.37 -4.95
C VAL A 92 -18.00 6.87 -6.23
N ASN A 93 -18.16 7.57 -7.36
CA ASN A 93 -17.47 7.24 -8.61
C ASN A 93 -16.11 7.95 -8.74
N GLU A 94 -15.76 8.83 -7.80
CA GLU A 94 -14.48 9.54 -7.82
C GLU A 94 -13.35 8.64 -7.30
N VAL A 95 -12.24 8.68 -8.03
CA VAL A 95 -10.98 8.08 -7.60
C VAL A 95 -10.38 8.95 -6.50
N VAL A 96 -10.14 8.33 -5.34
CA VAL A 96 -9.48 9.00 -4.22
C VAL A 96 -7.98 9.09 -4.46
N TRP A 97 -7.37 7.99 -4.87
CA TRP A 97 -5.93 7.90 -5.05
C TRP A 97 -5.60 6.80 -6.07
N THR A 98 -4.77 7.13 -7.05
CA THR A 98 -4.11 6.15 -7.92
C THR A 98 -2.60 6.36 -7.90
N GLY A 99 -1.84 5.31 -7.61
CA GLY A 99 -0.38 5.34 -7.71
C GLY A 99 0.19 4.16 -8.47
N TYR A 100 1.52 4.11 -8.51
CA TYR A 100 2.29 3.15 -9.31
C TYR A 100 3.48 2.62 -8.52
N SER A 101 3.97 1.44 -8.91
CA SER A 101 5.19 0.88 -8.32
C SER A 101 6.44 1.63 -8.79
N ASP A 102 7.43 1.74 -7.91
CA ASP A 102 8.74 2.35 -8.16
C ASP A 102 9.61 1.54 -9.14
N THR A 103 9.27 0.27 -9.30
CA THR A 103 9.98 -0.72 -10.10
C THR A 103 9.00 -1.60 -10.86
N ALA A 104 9.47 -2.18 -11.96
CA ALA A 104 8.70 -3.10 -12.77
C ALA A 104 8.41 -4.40 -11.99
N LEU A 105 7.13 -4.78 -11.93
CA LEU A 105 6.70 -6.08 -11.47
C LEU A 105 7.04 -7.17 -12.49
N VAL A 106 7.17 -8.40 -12.00
CA VAL A 106 7.32 -9.59 -12.85
C VAL A 106 5.93 -10.13 -13.16
N VAL A 107 5.51 -10.04 -14.42
CA VAL A 107 4.22 -10.54 -14.89
C VAL A 107 4.09 -12.05 -14.60
N GLY A 108 2.96 -12.45 -14.03
CA GLY A 108 2.64 -13.81 -13.63
C GLY A 108 3.01 -14.15 -12.18
N GLU A 109 3.77 -13.30 -11.48
CA GLU A 109 4.08 -13.47 -10.06
C GLU A 109 2.96 -12.90 -9.18
N THR A 110 2.84 -13.45 -7.97
CA THR A 110 1.87 -12.98 -6.98
C THR A 110 2.48 -11.89 -6.09
N TYR A 111 1.75 -10.81 -5.89
CA TYR A 111 2.12 -9.67 -5.04
C TYR A 111 1.05 -9.42 -3.98
N THR A 112 1.47 -8.83 -2.86
CA THR A 112 0.59 -8.31 -1.82
C THR A 112 0.57 -6.80 -1.90
N PHE A 113 -0.58 -6.22 -2.24
CA PHE A 113 -0.86 -4.80 -2.03
C PHE A 113 -1.26 -4.57 -0.56
N SER A 114 -0.83 -3.47 0.03
CA SER A 114 -1.32 -3.03 1.34
C SER A 114 -1.27 -1.53 1.53
N ALA A 115 -2.14 -1.02 2.40
CA ALA A 115 -2.17 0.38 2.82
C ALA A 115 -2.53 0.46 4.32
N TRP A 116 -2.12 1.54 4.98
CA TRP A 116 -2.61 1.89 6.31
C TRP A 116 -3.68 2.96 6.19
N ILE A 117 -4.77 2.77 6.92
CA ILE A 117 -5.97 3.60 6.85
C ILE A 117 -6.37 4.00 8.26
N ALA A 118 -6.73 5.27 8.43
CA ALA A 118 -7.29 5.80 9.68
C ALA A 118 -8.54 6.63 9.39
N ASN A 119 -9.52 6.57 10.28
CA ASN A 119 -10.70 7.43 10.24
C ASN A 119 -10.34 8.81 10.81
N LEU A 120 -10.66 9.91 10.09
CA LEU A 120 -10.33 11.27 10.55
C LEU A 120 -11.46 11.90 11.36
N TYR A 121 -12.70 11.47 11.13
CA TYR A 121 -13.91 12.05 11.74
C TYR A 121 -14.76 10.97 12.43
N PRO A 122 -15.31 11.22 13.63
CA PRO A 122 -15.92 10.16 14.45
C PRO A 122 -17.19 9.52 13.86
N ASP A 123 -17.95 10.24 13.03
CA ASP A 123 -19.22 9.75 12.50
C ASP A 123 -19.10 9.33 11.03
N THR A 124 -19.88 8.31 10.63
CA THR A 124 -19.98 7.82 9.25
C THR A 124 -18.63 7.57 8.56
N PRO A 125 -17.81 6.60 9.01
CA PRO A 125 -16.49 6.36 8.43
C PRO A 125 -16.57 6.03 6.94
N ALA A 126 -15.49 6.32 6.21
CA ALA A 126 -15.35 5.96 4.81
C ALA A 126 -15.45 4.44 4.57
N GLU A 127 -15.81 4.04 3.35
CA GLU A 127 -15.86 2.63 2.95
C GLU A 127 -14.93 2.44 1.74
N LEU A 128 -13.69 2.03 2.00
CA LEU A 128 -12.66 2.03 0.96
C LEU A 128 -12.60 0.72 0.18
N ALA A 129 -12.56 0.83 -1.16
CA ALA A 129 -12.37 -0.29 -2.07
C ALA A 129 -11.06 -0.14 -2.85
N PHE A 130 -10.49 -1.26 -3.29
CA PHE A 130 -9.14 -1.33 -3.84
C PHE A 130 -9.13 -2.10 -5.14
N ASP A 131 -8.49 -1.54 -6.16
CA ASP A 131 -8.28 -2.22 -7.44
C ASP A 131 -6.80 -2.27 -7.84
N VAL A 132 -6.52 -3.16 -8.79
CA VAL A 132 -5.27 -3.18 -9.56
C VAL A 132 -5.64 -3.30 -11.04
N ASP A 133 -5.27 -2.29 -11.84
CA ASP A 133 -5.64 -2.18 -13.27
C ASP A 133 -7.15 -2.34 -13.52
N GLY A 134 -7.99 -1.78 -12.65
CA GLY A 134 -9.45 -1.87 -12.76
C GLY A 134 -10.04 -3.23 -12.35
N VAL A 135 -9.22 -4.14 -11.80
CA VAL A 135 -9.66 -5.41 -11.23
C VAL A 135 -9.69 -5.29 -9.71
N ASP A 136 -10.87 -5.47 -9.12
CA ASP A 136 -11.07 -5.49 -7.68
C ASP A 136 -10.15 -6.53 -7.01
N LEU A 137 -9.42 -6.11 -5.97
CA LEU A 137 -8.56 -6.97 -5.16
C LEU A 137 -9.33 -8.01 -4.34
N ASN A 138 -10.67 -7.99 -4.37
CA ASN A 138 -11.56 -8.83 -3.57
C ASN A 138 -11.29 -8.71 -2.06
N ILE A 139 -10.77 -7.55 -1.65
CA ILE A 139 -10.75 -7.14 -0.25
C ILE A 139 -12.15 -6.61 0.01
N ALA A 140 -12.86 -7.18 0.99
CA ALA A 140 -14.15 -6.61 1.40
C ALA A 140 -13.96 -5.12 1.68
N PRO A 141 -14.87 -4.24 1.20
CA PRO A 141 -14.72 -2.81 1.41
C PRO A 141 -14.41 -2.50 2.87
N TYR A 142 -13.34 -1.74 3.08
CA TYR A 142 -12.79 -1.55 4.40
C TYR A 142 -13.35 -0.29 5.04
N VAL A 143 -13.95 -0.48 6.22
CA VAL A 143 -14.45 0.61 7.06
C VAL A 143 -13.49 0.77 8.24
N PRO A 144 -12.72 1.87 8.34
CA PRO A 144 -11.79 2.07 9.44
C PRO A 144 -12.54 2.21 10.76
N THR A 145 -12.10 1.45 11.77
CA THR A 145 -12.68 1.49 13.11
C THR A 145 -11.84 2.34 14.05
N GLY A 146 -12.49 3.21 14.83
CA GLY A 146 -11.81 4.06 15.80
C GLY A 146 -11.23 5.33 15.16
N LEU A 147 -11.24 6.42 15.94
CA LEU A 147 -10.82 7.74 15.49
C LEU A 147 -9.29 7.87 15.57
N GLY A 148 -8.64 8.20 14.45
CA GLY A 148 -7.17 8.37 14.38
C GLY A 148 -6.38 7.11 14.68
N VAL A 149 -6.96 5.92 14.45
CA VAL A 149 -6.31 4.63 14.67
C VAL A 149 -5.92 4.02 13.34
N TRP A 150 -4.62 3.88 13.10
CA TRP A 150 -4.08 3.22 11.91
C TRP A 150 -4.37 1.72 11.91
N THR A 151 -5.00 1.25 10.84
CA THR A 151 -5.20 -0.18 10.58
C THR A 151 -4.71 -0.54 9.19
N LYS A 152 -3.99 -1.66 9.10
CA LYS A 152 -3.48 -2.17 7.83
C LYS A 152 -4.55 -2.98 7.11
N VAL A 153 -4.72 -2.69 5.82
CA VAL A 153 -5.45 -3.55 4.88
C VAL A 153 -4.48 -4.18 3.90
N SER A 154 -4.80 -5.38 3.43
CA SER A 154 -3.97 -6.06 2.44
C SER A 154 -4.76 -7.07 1.62
N GLY A 155 -4.38 -7.22 0.36
CA GLY A 155 -4.88 -8.25 -0.55
C GLY A 155 -3.79 -8.69 -1.51
N THR A 156 -3.99 -9.84 -2.15
CA THR A 156 -3.03 -10.38 -3.11
C THR A 156 -3.58 -10.33 -4.52
N PHE A 157 -2.71 -10.10 -5.50
CA PHE A 157 -3.02 -10.16 -6.92
C PHE A 157 -1.89 -10.82 -7.69
N VAL A 158 -2.21 -11.31 -8.89
CA VAL A 158 -1.21 -11.75 -9.86
C VAL A 158 -0.93 -10.61 -10.81
N ALA A 159 0.33 -10.22 -10.95
CA ALA A 159 0.70 -9.12 -11.85
C ALA A 159 0.42 -9.50 -13.31
N VAL A 160 -0.36 -8.68 -14.00
CA VAL A 160 -0.65 -8.81 -15.44
C VAL A 160 0.08 -7.78 -16.30
N ASN A 161 0.54 -6.69 -15.67
CA ASN A 161 1.35 -5.63 -16.24
C ASN A 161 2.58 -5.39 -15.34
N GLU A 162 3.65 -4.82 -15.92
CA GLU A 162 4.87 -4.47 -15.17
C GLU A 162 4.67 -3.26 -14.25
N PHE A 163 3.80 -2.31 -14.63
CA PHE A 163 3.49 -1.12 -13.85
C PHE A 163 1.98 -0.94 -13.76
N PRO A 164 1.29 -1.78 -12.97
CA PRO A 164 -0.16 -1.65 -12.84
C PRO A 164 -0.50 -0.36 -12.07
N ALA A 165 -1.68 0.18 -12.36
CA ALA A 165 -2.29 1.24 -11.56
C ALA A 165 -2.94 0.64 -10.31
N TYR A 166 -2.65 1.19 -9.14
CA TYR A 166 -3.30 0.81 -7.88
C TYR A 166 -4.29 1.89 -7.50
N THR A 167 -5.58 1.59 -7.48
CA THR A 167 -6.60 2.61 -7.22
C THR A 167 -7.35 2.35 -5.92
N ILE A 168 -7.62 3.43 -5.21
CA ILE A 168 -8.46 3.45 -4.01
C ILE A 168 -9.70 4.29 -4.32
N PHE A 169 -10.86 3.74 -3.99
CA PHE A 169 -12.15 4.41 -4.07
C PHE A 169 -12.76 4.57 -2.68
N ASN A 170 -13.69 5.52 -2.53
CA ASN A 170 -14.54 5.64 -1.36
C ASN A 170 -16.00 5.40 -1.75
N ASN A 171 -16.58 4.31 -1.26
CA ASN A 171 -17.96 3.89 -1.53
C ASN A 171 -18.97 4.50 -0.54
N GLN A 172 -18.55 5.45 0.30
CA GLN A 172 -19.42 6.14 1.26
C GLN A 172 -19.81 7.53 0.74
N ASP A 173 -21.11 7.77 0.56
CA ASP A 173 -21.69 8.97 -0.07
C ASP A 173 -22.21 10.05 0.90
N ALA A 174 -22.04 9.87 2.22
CA ALA A 174 -22.46 10.86 3.19
C ALA A 174 -21.64 12.16 3.07
N GLY A 175 -22.34 13.30 2.89
CA GLY A 175 -21.69 14.63 2.89
C GLY A 175 -21.21 15.12 4.27
N ALA A 176 -21.31 14.29 5.30
CA ALA A 176 -20.71 14.55 6.61
C ALA A 176 -20.13 13.24 7.17
N GLY A 177 -18.87 13.29 7.58
CA GLY A 177 -18.07 12.10 7.82
C GLY A 177 -17.33 11.71 6.57
N ASN A 178 -17.15 10.42 6.33
CA ASN A 178 -16.44 9.82 5.20
C ASN A 178 -15.01 10.33 4.95
N ASP A 179 -14.40 10.91 6.00
CA ASP A 179 -13.05 11.45 6.02
C ASP A 179 -12.03 10.42 6.50
N PHE A 180 -10.92 10.28 5.78
CA PHE A 180 -9.93 9.24 6.07
C PHE A 180 -8.50 9.68 5.74
N GLY A 181 -7.55 9.05 6.42
CA GLY A 181 -6.13 9.15 6.15
C GLY A 181 -5.62 7.89 5.46
N LEU A 182 -4.68 8.04 4.53
CA LEU A 182 -3.93 6.96 3.89
C LEU A 182 -2.44 7.15 4.17
N ASP A 183 -1.74 6.05 4.47
CA ASP A 183 -0.30 6.06 4.66
C ASP A 183 0.32 4.69 4.32
N ASP A 184 1.63 4.65 4.12
CA ASP A 184 2.45 3.44 3.95
C ASP A 184 1.87 2.44 2.92
N ILE A 185 1.49 2.95 1.75
CA ILE A 185 1.00 2.14 0.63
C ILE A 185 2.18 1.38 0.01
N SER A 186 2.03 0.06 -0.16
CA SER A 186 3.14 -0.81 -0.57
C SER A 186 2.70 -2.04 -1.35
N VAL A 187 3.63 -2.58 -2.15
CA VAL A 187 3.40 -3.75 -3.00
C VAL A 187 4.57 -4.72 -2.90
N ASN A 188 4.42 -5.82 -2.19
CA ASN A 188 5.53 -6.73 -1.93
C ASN A 188 5.34 -8.06 -2.65
N ALA A 189 6.40 -8.60 -3.27
CA ALA A 189 6.35 -9.92 -3.89
C ALA A 189 6.06 -11.00 -2.84
N VAL A 190 5.19 -11.96 -3.16
CA VAL A 190 4.92 -13.12 -2.31
C VAL A 190 5.93 -14.22 -2.65
N PRO A 191 6.73 -14.72 -1.69
CA PRO A 191 7.68 -15.79 -1.96
C PRO A 191 6.99 -17.08 -2.43
N GLU A 192 7.30 -17.53 -3.65
CA GLU A 192 6.76 -18.80 -4.15
C GLU A 192 7.23 -20.00 -3.28
N PRO A 193 6.37 -21.00 -3.03
CA PRO A 193 6.70 -22.15 -2.17
C PRO A 193 7.95 -22.92 -2.59
N ALA A 194 8.24 -22.96 -3.90
CA ALA A 194 9.44 -23.61 -4.43
C ALA A 194 10.74 -22.88 -4.02
N SER A 195 10.73 -21.55 -3.98
CA SER A 195 11.85 -20.73 -3.52
C SER A 195 12.13 -20.97 -2.03
N MET A 196 11.07 -21.10 -1.23
CA MET A 196 11.18 -21.44 0.20
C MET A 196 11.72 -22.85 0.43
N ALA A 197 11.28 -23.83 -0.37
CA ALA A 197 11.79 -25.20 -0.31
C ALA A 197 13.28 -25.28 -0.71
N ALA A 198 13.69 -24.55 -1.76
CA ALA A 198 15.09 -24.49 -2.19
C ALA A 198 16.01 -23.87 -1.12
N LEU A 199 15.57 -22.80 -0.45
CA LEU A 199 16.29 -22.22 0.69
C LEU A 199 16.41 -23.19 1.86
N GLY A 200 15.30 -23.87 2.22
CA GLY A 200 15.30 -24.87 3.29
C GLY A 200 16.23 -26.05 3.00
N LEU A 201 16.20 -26.58 1.78
CA LEU A 201 17.07 -27.69 1.35
C LEU A 201 18.54 -27.26 1.23
N GLY A 202 18.81 -26.05 0.73
CA GLY A 202 20.14 -25.46 0.66
C GLY A 202 20.77 -25.26 2.04
N GLY A 203 20.01 -24.73 3.00
CA GLY A 203 20.43 -24.57 4.39
C GLY A 203 20.76 -25.91 5.06
N LEU A 204 19.92 -26.93 4.86
CA LEU A 204 20.16 -28.29 5.37
C LEU A 204 21.41 -28.93 4.75
N ALA A 205 21.67 -28.72 3.46
CA ALA A 205 22.87 -29.22 2.79
C ALA A 205 24.15 -28.57 3.34
N LEU A 206 24.13 -27.25 3.59
CA LEU A 206 25.25 -26.51 4.20
C LEU A 206 25.51 -26.95 5.64
N LEU A 207 24.47 -27.14 6.45
CA LEU A 207 24.58 -27.64 7.82
C LEU A 207 25.16 -29.07 7.87
N ARG A 208 24.76 -29.95 6.94
CA ARG A 208 25.34 -31.29 6.82
C ARG A 208 26.82 -31.26 6.42
N ARG A 209 27.24 -30.28 5.61
CA ARG A 209 28.63 -30.12 5.18
C ARG A 209 29.53 -29.62 6.33
N ARG A 210 29.01 -28.73 7.19
CA ARG A 210 29.74 -28.24 8.38
C ARG A 210 29.93 -29.29 9.48
N ARG A 211 29.04 -30.28 9.58
CA ARG A 211 29.18 -31.39 10.54
C ARG A 211 30.16 -32.49 10.11
N LYS A 212 30.63 -32.47 8.86
CA LYS A 212 31.60 -33.42 8.30
C LYS A 212 33.01 -32.85 8.16
N ALA A 213 33.22 -31.59 8.57
CA ALA A 213 34.52 -30.93 8.62
C ALA A 213 35.05 -30.91 10.05
#